data_AF-A0A3A6DG26-F1
#
_entry.id   AF-A0A3A6DG26-F1
#
_cell.length_a   1.000
_cell.length_b   1.000
_cell.length_c   1.000
_cell.angle_alpha   90.00
_cell.angle_beta   90.00
_cell.angle_gamma   90.00
#
_symmetry.space_group_name_H-M   'P 1'
#
loop_
_entity.id
_entity.type
_entity.pdbx_description
1 polymer ?
#
loop_
_entity_poly.entity_id
_entity_poly.type
_entity_poly.pdbx_seq_one_letter_code
_entity_poly.pdbx_strand_id
1 'polypeptide(L)'
;MEAHTQGFYDELRNSLASMLHTSLKTSNDLQYAMLTGIQRVAKENTPQAGFSLFSDLNNLSVCTVNDSRYTQYFGFTEDEVKAALQTYDIPFTQELKQM
;
A
#
# COMPACT_ATOMS: atom_id res chain seq x y z
N MET A 1 14.15 -2.96 14.69
CA MET A 1 15.41 -2.64 13.99
C MET A 1 15.02 -2.03 12.66
N GLU A 2 15.23 -0.72 12.51
CA GLU A 2 14.88 -0.01 11.29
C GLU A 2 16.15 0.07 10.43
N ALA A 3 16.14 -0.50 9.22
CA ALA A 3 17.31 -0.45 8.33
C ALA A 3 17.68 0.99 7.89
N HIS A 4 16.75 1.93 8.06
CA HIS A 4 16.94 3.37 7.78
C HIS A 4 17.92 4.04 8.76
N THR A 5 18.12 3.50 9.97
CA THR A 5 18.95 4.16 11.00
C THR A 5 20.46 3.92 10.85
N GLN A 6 20.90 3.03 9.95
CA GLN A 6 22.31 2.61 9.87
C GLN A 6 22.90 2.53 8.44
N GLY A 7 22.26 3.13 7.43
CA GLY A 7 22.79 3.14 6.06
C GLY A 7 22.73 1.80 5.30
N PHE A 8 22.22 0.74 5.93
CA PHE A 8 22.00 -0.58 5.28
C PHE A 8 20.78 -0.60 4.36
N TYR A 9 20.02 0.49 4.28
CA TYR A 9 18.82 0.57 3.46
C TYR A 9 19.11 0.28 1.99
N ASP A 10 20.19 0.84 1.43
CA ASP A 10 20.52 0.66 0.01
C ASP A 10 20.96 -0.76 -0.32
N GLU A 11 21.74 -1.40 0.56
CA GLU A 11 22.16 -2.79 0.38
C GLU A 11 20.97 -3.75 0.46
N LEU A 12 20.12 -3.57 1.47
CA LEU A 12 18.93 -4.38 1.66
C LEU A 12 17.92 -4.16 0.53
N ARG A 13 17.76 -2.92 0.06
CA ARG A 13 16.95 -2.58 -1.11
C ARG A 13 17.45 -3.31 -2.36
N ASN A 14 18.75 -3.25 -2.65
CA ASN A 14 19.30 -3.85 -3.86
C ASN A 14 19.15 -5.38 -3.85
N SER A 15 19.36 -6.02 -2.69
CA SER A 15 19.15 -7.46 -2.52
C SER A 15 17.68 -7.85 -2.75
N LEU A 16 16.73 -7.14 -2.13
CA LEU A 16 15.30 -7.39 -2.30
C LEU A 16 14.82 -7.09 -3.73
N ALA A 17 15.31 -6.02 -4.36
CA ALA A 17 14.95 -5.67 -5.73
C ALA A 17 15.38 -6.77 -6.72
N SER A 18 16.59 -7.29 -6.55
CA SER A 18 17.11 -8.41 -7.36
C SER A 18 16.26 -9.67 -7.17
N MET A 19 15.95 -10.03 -5.93
CA MET A 19 15.10 -11.18 -5.61
C MET A 19 13.71 -11.06 -6.25
N LEU A 20 13.08 -9.88 -6.14
CA LEU A 20 11.77 -9.60 -6.73
C LEU A 20 11.83 -9.60 -8.26
N HIS A 21 12.90 -9.08 -8.87
CA HIS A 21 13.09 -9.13 -10.32
C HIS A 21 13.12 -10.58 -10.81
N THR A 22 13.95 -11.43 -10.22
CA THR A 22 14.07 -12.83 -10.63
C THR A 22 12.76 -13.60 -10.43
N SER A 23 12.08 -13.33 -9.30
CA SER A 23 10.88 -14.07 -8.93
C SER A 23 9.65 -13.62 -9.72
N LEU A 24 9.51 -12.32 -9.99
CA LEU A 24 8.28 -11.72 -10.52
C LEU A 24 8.35 -11.33 -12.00
N LYS A 25 9.54 -11.13 -12.56
CA LYS A 25 9.72 -10.68 -13.95
C LYS A 25 10.30 -11.73 -14.88
N THR A 26 11.27 -12.52 -14.41
CA THR A 26 11.94 -13.52 -15.26
C THR A 26 11.31 -14.92 -15.18
N SER A 27 10.30 -15.11 -14.33
CA SER A 27 9.62 -16.40 -14.21
C SER A 27 8.61 -16.59 -15.34
N ASN A 28 8.86 -17.58 -16.20
CA ASN A 28 7.95 -17.94 -17.30
C ASN A 28 6.67 -18.67 -16.83
N ASP A 29 6.69 -19.20 -15.60
CA ASP A 29 5.58 -19.95 -15.01
C ASP A 29 4.66 -19.08 -14.14
N LEU A 30 5.06 -17.82 -13.89
CA LEU A 30 4.31 -16.93 -13.03
C LEU A 30 3.17 -16.24 -13.79
N GLN A 31 1.94 -16.69 -13.55
CA GLN A 31 0.74 -16.07 -14.11
C GLN A 31 0.32 -14.80 -13.34
N TYR A 32 0.45 -14.80 -12.02
CA TYR A 32 0.01 -13.71 -11.15
C TYR A 32 0.77 -13.72 -9.81
N ALA A 33 1.04 -12.53 -9.25
CA ALA A 33 1.60 -12.37 -7.92
C ALA A 33 0.92 -11.22 -7.18
N MET A 34 0.73 -11.41 -5.87
CA MET A 34 0.19 -10.40 -4.96
C MET A 34 1.15 -10.22 -3.80
N LEU A 35 1.51 -8.97 -3.51
CA LEU A 35 2.36 -8.60 -2.39
C LEU A 35 1.59 -7.67 -1.45
N THR A 36 1.49 -8.05 -0.18
CA THR A 36 0.84 -7.26 0.88
C THR A 36 1.89 -6.78 1.88
N GLY A 37 1.76 -5.54 2.37
CA GLY A 37 2.67 -5.00 3.37
C GLY A 37 2.04 -3.83 4.13
N ILE A 38 2.51 -3.63 5.36
CA ILE A 38 2.02 -2.56 6.26
C ILE A 38 2.61 -1.20 5.87
N GLN A 39 3.84 -1.19 5.34
CA GLN A 39 4.45 0.03 4.82
C GLN A 39 4.02 0.25 3.37
N ARG A 40 3.57 1.47 3.07
CA ARG A 40 3.21 1.93 1.71
C ARG A 40 4.35 1.52 0.78
N VAL A 41 4.06 0.53 -0.06
CA VAL A 41 5.01 -0.34 -0.75
C VAL A 41 5.92 0.50 -1.65
N ALA A 42 7.02 0.98 -1.07
CA ALA A 42 8.25 1.56 -1.62
C ALA A 42 8.17 2.47 -2.87
N LYS A 43 7.01 2.97 -3.30
CA LYS A 43 6.91 3.95 -4.40
C LYS A 43 7.25 5.38 -3.95
N GLU A 44 7.12 5.69 -2.66
CA GLU A 44 7.18 7.09 -2.17
C GLU A 44 8.28 7.37 -1.14
N ASN A 45 8.92 6.36 -0.54
CA ASN A 45 9.84 6.61 0.58
C ASN A 45 11.24 7.06 0.15
N THR A 46 11.49 7.24 -1.14
CA THR A 46 12.75 7.79 -1.65
C THR A 46 12.47 9.13 -2.33
N PRO A 47 13.07 10.25 -1.89
CA PRO A 47 12.84 11.60 -2.44
C PRO A 47 13.16 11.74 -3.94
N GLN A 48 13.81 10.74 -4.52
CA GLN A 48 14.24 10.72 -5.91
C GLN A 48 13.42 9.68 -6.68
N ALA A 49 12.60 10.17 -7.61
CA ALA A 49 11.88 9.33 -8.56
C ALA A 49 12.87 8.40 -9.30
N GLY A 50 12.75 7.09 -9.07
CA GLY A 50 13.63 6.08 -9.68
C GLY A 50 14.25 5.07 -8.71
N PHE A 51 14.24 5.34 -7.40
CA PHE A 51 14.86 4.45 -6.40
C PHE A 51 13.84 3.61 -5.60
N SER A 52 12.71 3.28 -6.21
CA SER A 52 11.73 2.37 -5.59
C SER A 52 12.26 0.93 -5.56
N LEU A 53 11.88 0.13 -4.55
CA LEU A 53 12.15 -1.32 -4.52
C LEU A 53 11.50 -2.07 -5.71
N PHE A 54 10.46 -1.48 -6.31
CA PHE A 54 9.65 -2.09 -7.37
C PHE A 54 9.83 -1.41 -8.72
N SER A 55 10.84 -0.54 -8.89
CA SER A 55 11.09 0.19 -10.15
C SER A 55 11.29 -0.72 -11.35
N ASP A 56 11.86 -1.91 -11.13
CA ASP A 56 12.25 -2.82 -12.20
C ASP A 56 11.14 -3.80 -12.62
N LEU A 57 9.96 -3.74 -11.97
CA LEU A 57 8.80 -4.57 -12.29
C LEU A 57 7.89 -3.89 -13.33
N ASN A 58 7.51 -4.64 -14.35
CA ASN A 58 6.56 -4.17 -15.36
C ASN A 58 5.12 -4.41 -14.86
N ASN A 59 4.16 -3.54 -15.22
CA ASN A 59 2.72 -3.70 -14.96
C ASN A 59 2.28 -3.76 -13.48
N LEU A 60 2.94 -3.02 -12.58
CA LEU A 60 2.58 -2.99 -11.16
C LEU A 60 1.26 -2.21 -10.93
N SER A 61 0.20 -2.90 -10.49
CA SER A 61 -0.97 -2.26 -9.89
C SER A 61 -0.76 -2.10 -8.39
N VAL A 62 -0.81 -0.86 -7.90
CA VAL A 62 -0.69 -0.58 -6.46
C VAL A 62 -2.08 -0.22 -5.97
N CYS A 63 -2.54 -0.94 -4.94
CA CYS A 63 -3.81 -0.72 -4.29
C CYS A 63 -3.53 -0.35 -2.83
N THR A 64 -4.02 0.81 -2.37
CA THR A 64 -3.96 1.18 -0.96
C THR A 64 -5.32 0.92 -0.30
N VAL A 65 -5.36 0.86 1.03
CA VAL A 65 -6.61 0.74 1.79
C VAL A 65 -7.57 1.91 1.54
N ASN A 66 -7.06 3.05 1.07
CA ASN A 66 -7.85 4.25 0.77
C ASN A 66 -8.18 4.38 -0.73
N ASP A 67 -7.91 3.34 -1.53
CA ASP A 67 -8.25 3.33 -2.95
C ASP A 67 -9.77 3.14 -3.12
N SER A 68 -10.40 3.93 -4.00
CA SER A 68 -11.85 3.92 -4.23
C SER A 68 -12.39 2.55 -4.62
N ARG A 69 -11.56 1.67 -5.18
CA ARG A 69 -11.92 0.28 -5.52
C ARG A 69 -12.15 -0.59 -4.28
N TYR A 70 -11.60 -0.20 -3.13
CA TYR A 70 -11.57 -0.97 -1.90
C TYR A 70 -12.36 -0.34 -0.75
N THR A 71 -12.99 0.81 -0.96
CA THR A 71 -13.77 1.55 0.06
C THR A 71 -14.94 0.77 0.63
N GLN A 72 -15.48 -0.20 -0.12
CA GLN A 72 -16.55 -1.09 0.36
C GLN A 72 -16.04 -2.25 1.23
N TYR A 73 -14.72 -2.51 1.24
CA TYR A 73 -14.10 -3.65 1.92
C TYR A 73 -13.22 -3.24 3.11
N PHE A 74 -12.85 -1.96 3.20
CA PHE A 74 -12.00 -1.42 4.26
C PHE A 74 -12.63 -0.14 4.85
N GLY A 75 -12.64 -0.07 6.18
CA GLY A 75 -13.29 1.01 6.92
C GLY A 75 -14.77 0.73 7.17
N PHE A 76 -15.52 1.78 7.50
CA PHE A 76 -16.97 1.73 7.64
C PHE A 76 -17.61 2.36 6.41
N THR A 77 -18.68 1.73 5.92
CA THR A 77 -19.57 2.33 4.94
C THR A 77 -20.34 3.50 5.55
N GLU A 78 -20.85 4.41 4.72
CA GLU A 78 -21.65 5.55 5.20
C GLU A 78 -22.86 5.09 6.03
N ASP A 79 -23.46 3.96 5.68
CA ASP A 79 -24.60 3.40 6.40
C ASP A 79 -24.21 2.80 7.76
N GLU A 80 -23.06 2.13 7.85
CA GLU A 80 -22.52 1.65 9.13
C GLU A 80 -22.16 2.81 10.06
N VAL A 81 -21.60 3.89 9.51
CA VAL A 81 -21.32 5.12 10.29
C VAL A 81 -22.62 5.75 10.78
N LYS A 82 -23.63 5.89 9.92
CA LYS A 82 -24.94 6.42 10.34
C LYS A 82 -25.57 5.57 11.44
N ALA A 83 -25.54 4.24 11.32
CA ALA A 83 -26.08 3.34 12.33
C ALA A 83 -25.31 3.42 13.66
N ALA A 84 -23.97 3.53 13.60
CA ALA A 84 -23.15 3.72 14.78
C ALA A 84 -23.46 5.05 15.48
N LEU A 85 -23.57 6.16 14.73
CA LEU A 85 -23.88 7.48 15.29
C LEU A 85 -25.28 7.56 15.90
N GLN A 86 -26.28 6.90 15.29
CA GLN A 86 -27.63 6.80 15.84
C GLN A 86 -27.66 6.12 17.22
N THR A 87 -26.76 5.17 17.47
CA THR A 87 -26.66 4.49 18.78
C THR A 87 -26.24 5.45 19.90
N TYR A 88 -25.60 6.57 19.54
CA TYR A 88 -25.12 7.60 20.48
C TYR A 88 -25.89 8.92 20.37
N ASP A 89 -27.03 8.96 19.65
CA ASP A 89 -27.80 10.19 19.36
C ASP A 89 -26.97 11.31 18.71
N ILE A 90 -25.92 10.96 17.97
CA ILE A 90 -25.07 11.91 17.26
C ILE A 90 -25.58 12.07 15.82
N PRO A 91 -25.80 13.30 15.31
CA PRO A 91 -26.21 13.51 13.94
C PRO A 91 -25.03 13.28 12.97
N PHE A 92 -25.32 12.68 11.81
CA PHE A 92 -24.36 12.61 10.71
C PHE A 92 -24.21 13.99 10.06
N THR A 93 -23.01 14.55 10.04
CA THR A 93 -22.71 15.89 9.49
C THR A 93 -21.81 15.81 8.25
N GLN A 94 -21.86 16.85 7.40
CA GLN A 94 -20.95 16.95 6.24
C GLN A 94 -19.49 17.10 6.65
N GLU A 95 -19.22 17.65 7.83
CA GLU A 95 -17.88 17.76 8.40
C GLU A 95 -17.31 16.38 8.75
N LEU A 96 -18.13 15.49 9.34
CA LEU A 96 -17.74 14.10 9.60
C LEU A 96 -17.44 13.30 8.32
N LYS A 97 -18.08 13.65 7.20
CA LYS A 97 -17.84 13.03 5.90
C LYS A 97 -16.51 13.48 5.25
N GLN A 98 -15.94 14.60 5.70
CA GLN A 98 -14.70 15.17 5.16
C GLN A 98 -13.46 14.82 6.00
N MET A 99 -13.63 14.15 7.14
CA MET A 99 -12.54 13.61 7.98
C MET A 99 -11.96 12.34 7.38
#